data_AF-A0A8T0AAW3-F1
#
_entry.id   AF-A0A8T0AAW3-F1
#
_cell.length_a   1.000
_cell.length_b   1.000
_cell.length_c   1.000
_cell.angle_alpha   90.00
_cell.angle_beta   90.00
_cell.angle_gamma   90.00
#
_symmetry.space_group_name_H-M   'P 1'
#
loop_
_entity.id
_entity.type
_entity.pdbx_description
1 polymer ?
#
loop_
_entity_poly.entity_id
_entity_poly.type
_entity_poly.pdbx_seq_one_letter_code
_entity_poly.pdbx_strand_id
1 'polypeptide(L)'
;MKLQHFNLHLEGGTVTILDSNLSFKNHINHVTKTAFFPLRNIAKLRNTLSISDAEKLVHAFLTSRLDYCNALLGGCSASLLNKLQFVQNAASRVRTRLKKYDHITLILSSLQWLPVNFRIDYKLLLLT
;
A
#
# COMPACT_ATOMS: atom_id res chain seq x y z
N MET A 1 -21.47 -16.04 27.28
CA MET A 1 -22.23 -15.39 26.19
C MET A 1 -21.33 -15.38 24.96
N LYS A 2 -21.52 -16.36 24.07
CA LYS A 2 -20.69 -16.59 22.88
C LYS A 2 -21.02 -15.51 21.84
N LEU A 3 -20.10 -14.58 21.60
CA LEU A 3 -20.21 -13.66 20.46
C LEU A 3 -19.80 -14.44 19.21
N GLN A 4 -20.78 -14.68 18.34
CA GLN A 4 -20.57 -15.29 17.04
C GLN A 4 -19.70 -14.35 16.19
N HIS A 5 -18.55 -14.87 15.76
CA HIS A 5 -17.73 -14.25 14.72
C HIS A 5 -18.57 -14.14 13.44
N PHE A 6 -18.89 -12.91 13.03
CA PHE A 6 -19.44 -12.65 11.70
C PHE A 6 -18.34 -12.87 10.67
N ASN A 7 -18.27 -14.09 10.13
CA ASN A 7 -17.42 -14.44 9.00
C ASN A 7 -18.19 -14.16 7.70
N LEU A 8 -17.92 -13.02 7.06
CA LEU A 8 -18.30 -12.82 5.67
C LEU A 8 -17.24 -13.52 4.79
N HIS A 9 -17.65 -14.63 4.19
CA HIS A 9 -16.83 -15.40 3.26
C HIS A 9 -16.98 -14.80 1.86
N LEU A 10 -15.93 -14.15 1.35
CA LEU A 10 -15.82 -13.77 -0.05
C LEU A 10 -14.42 -14.12 -0.53
N GLU A 11 -14.37 -14.94 -1.58
CA GLU A 11 -13.15 -15.48 -2.17
C GLU A 11 -12.22 -14.35 -2.66
N GLY A 12 -10.94 -14.43 -2.29
CA GLY A 12 -9.86 -13.67 -2.95
C GLY A 12 -9.46 -12.31 -2.34
N GLY A 13 -10.14 -11.78 -1.33
CA GLY A 13 -9.83 -10.48 -0.72
C GLY A 13 -9.42 -10.59 0.75
N THR A 14 -8.33 -9.94 1.15
CA THR A 14 -7.85 -9.92 2.55
C THR A 14 -8.93 -9.46 3.52
N VAL A 15 -9.28 -10.30 4.50
CA VAL A 15 -10.24 -9.96 5.57
C VAL A 15 -9.64 -8.88 6.49
N THR A 16 -10.28 -7.71 6.55
CA THR A 16 -10.00 -6.68 7.56
C THR A 16 -10.69 -7.06 8.86
N ILE A 17 -9.98 -7.81 9.70
CA ILE A 17 -10.40 -8.02 11.09
C ILE A 17 -10.01 -6.75 11.84
N LEU A 18 -10.99 -5.93 12.23
CA LEU A 18 -10.75 -4.89 13.24
C LEU A 18 -10.43 -5.61 14.55
N ASP A 19 -9.25 -5.32 15.10
CA ASP A 19 -8.86 -5.82 16.42
C ASP A 19 -9.82 -5.26 17.48
N SER A 20 -9.90 -5.92 18.64
CA SER A 20 -10.71 -5.55 19.80
C SER A 20 -10.42 -4.12 20.30
N ASN A 21 -9.26 -3.58 19.91
CA ASN A 21 -8.81 -2.21 20.18
C ASN A 21 -9.05 -1.24 19.00
N LEU A 22 -9.88 -1.61 18.00
CA LEU A 22 -10.10 -0.85 16.76
C LEU A 22 -8.78 -0.52 16.01
N SER A 23 -7.75 -1.34 16.19
CA SER A 23 -6.41 -1.05 15.66
C SER A 23 -6.18 -1.68 14.28
N PHE A 24 -5.75 -0.87 13.32
CA PHE A 24 -5.34 -1.34 11.99
C PHE A 24 -3.93 -1.94 11.97
N LYS A 25 -3.24 -2.07 13.11
CA LYS A 25 -1.86 -2.57 13.18
C LYS A 25 -1.66 -3.92 12.49
N ASN A 26 -2.54 -4.89 12.77
CA ASN A 26 -2.44 -6.23 12.18
C ASN A 26 -2.71 -6.21 10.67
N HIS A 27 -3.72 -5.44 10.27
CA HIS A 27 -4.05 -5.23 8.86
C HIS A 27 -2.90 -4.58 8.10
N ILE A 28 -2.36 -3.45 8.58
CA ILE A 28 -1.24 -2.76 7.95
C ILE A 28 -0.02 -3.67 7.86
N ASN A 29 0.32 -4.39 8.93
CA ASN A 29 1.42 -5.36 8.89
C ASN A 29 1.18 -6.46 7.83
N HIS A 30 -0.04 -6.96 7.72
CA HIS A 30 -0.41 -7.95 6.72
C HIS A 30 -0.33 -7.39 5.29
N VAL A 31 -0.89 -6.20 5.05
CA VAL A 31 -0.83 -5.51 3.75
C VAL A 31 0.61 -5.23 3.36
N THR A 32 1.42 -4.67 4.28
CA THR A 32 2.85 -4.44 4.05
C THR A 32 3.57 -5.74 3.69
N LYS A 33 3.36 -6.82 4.45
CA LYS A 33 3.99 -8.12 4.20
C LYS A 33 3.60 -8.70 2.84
N THR A 34 2.30 -8.67 2.51
CA THR A 34 1.77 -9.25 1.26
C THR A 34 2.12 -8.40 0.04
N ALA A 35 2.31 -7.09 0.18
CA ALA A 35 2.72 -6.19 -0.90
C ALA A 35 4.16 -6.40 -1.36
N PHE A 36 5.07 -6.85 -0.48
CA PHE A 36 6.47 -7.07 -0.88
C PHE A 36 6.66 -8.29 -1.78
N PHE A 37 5.79 -9.30 -1.71
CA PHE A 37 5.88 -10.47 -2.57
C PHE A 37 5.76 -10.13 -4.08
N PRO A 38 4.67 -9.49 -4.56
CA PRO A 38 4.56 -9.10 -5.95
C PRO A 38 5.64 -8.09 -6.35
N LEU A 39 6.02 -7.17 -5.46
CA LEU A 39 7.11 -6.22 -5.73
C LEU A 39 8.44 -6.91 -6.04
N ARG A 40 8.80 -7.96 -5.30
CA ARG A 40 10.02 -8.74 -5.57
C ARG A 40 9.95 -9.43 -6.93
N ASN A 41 8.78 -9.92 -7.31
CA ASN A 41 8.60 -10.57 -8.61
C ASN A 41 8.71 -9.57 -9.76
N ILE A 42 8.08 -8.40 -9.64
CA ILE A 42 8.21 -7.32 -10.63
C ILE A 42 9.67 -6.83 -10.70
N ALA A 43 10.36 -6.71 -9.56
CA ALA A 43 11.76 -6.30 -9.52
C ALA A 43 12.68 -7.28 -10.27
N LYS A 44 12.43 -8.60 -10.17
CA LYS A 44 13.17 -9.63 -10.93
C LYS A 44 12.92 -9.52 -12.44
N LEU A 45 11.66 -9.31 -12.83
CA LEU A 45 11.27 -9.14 -14.23
C LEU A 45 11.57 -7.74 -14.76
N ARG A 46 12.10 -6.83 -13.94
CA ARG A 46 12.16 -5.41 -14.28
C ARG A 46 13.02 -5.14 -15.51
N ASN A 47 14.07 -5.94 -15.73
CA ASN A 47 14.98 -5.81 -16.86
C ASN A 47 14.32 -6.08 -18.21
N THR A 48 13.32 -6.96 -18.25
CA THR A 48 12.60 -7.35 -19.47
C THR A 48 11.34 -6.53 -19.70
N LEU A 49 10.81 -5.88 -18.66
CA LEU A 49 9.60 -5.06 -18.74
C LEU A 49 9.87 -3.62 -19.21
N SER A 50 8.96 -3.11 -20.03
CA SER A 50 8.86 -1.68 -20.33
C SER A 50 8.49 -0.88 -19.06
N ILE A 51 8.70 0.44 -19.08
CA ILE A 51 8.29 1.31 -17.97
C ILE A 51 6.76 1.28 -17.81
N SER A 52 6.01 1.30 -18.91
CA SER A 52 4.54 1.28 -18.92
C SER A 52 3.98 -0.02 -18.32
N ASP A 53 4.56 -1.17 -18.65
CA ASP A 53 4.08 -2.45 -18.12
C ASP A 53 4.43 -2.60 -16.63
N ALA A 54 5.62 -2.16 -16.22
CA ALA A 54 5.99 -2.12 -14.81
C ALA A 54 5.04 -1.23 -14.00
N GLU A 55 4.64 -0.09 -14.55
CA GLU A 55 3.66 0.81 -13.96
C GLU A 55 2.28 0.15 -13.82
N LYS A 56 1.77 -0.50 -14.87
CA LYS A 56 0.50 -1.26 -14.81
C LYS A 56 0.53 -2.35 -13.74
N LEU A 57 1.62 -3.13 -13.65
CA LEU A 57 1.77 -4.17 -12.65
C LEU A 57 1.82 -3.60 -11.24
N VAL A 58 2.59 -2.54 -11.03
CA VAL A 58 2.67 -1.84 -9.75
C VAL A 58 1.29 -1.31 -9.34
N HIS A 59 0.54 -0.70 -10.25
CA HIS A 59 -0.82 -0.24 -9.97
C HIS A 59 -1.77 -1.38 -9.63
N ALA A 60 -1.78 -2.46 -10.42
CA ALA A 60 -2.66 -3.60 -10.21
C ALA A 60 -2.44 -4.28 -8.85
N PHE A 61 -1.18 -4.47 -8.44
CA PHE A 61 -0.85 -5.21 -7.24
C PHE A 61 -0.76 -4.37 -5.96
N LEU A 62 -0.44 -3.07 -6.07
CA LEU A 62 -0.14 -2.24 -4.90
C LEU A 62 -1.12 -1.10 -4.72
N THR A 63 -1.50 -0.39 -5.76
CA THR A 63 -2.41 0.76 -5.63
C THR A 63 -3.75 0.30 -5.11
N SER A 64 -4.28 -0.82 -5.60
CA SER A 64 -5.49 -1.45 -5.08
C SER A 64 -5.42 -1.75 -3.58
N ARG A 65 -4.27 -2.27 -3.09
CA ARG A 65 -4.07 -2.64 -1.68
C ARG A 65 -3.78 -1.45 -0.77
N LEU A 66 -3.09 -0.45 -1.29
CA LEU A 66 -2.79 0.78 -0.57
C LEU A 66 -4.03 1.67 -0.51
N ASP A 67 -4.87 1.70 -1.54
CA ASP A 67 -6.09 2.51 -1.55
C ASP A 67 -7.27 1.88 -0.82
N TYR A 68 -7.20 0.57 -0.58
CA TYR A 68 -8.17 -0.15 0.24
C TYR A 68 -8.14 0.38 1.67
N CYS A 69 -9.28 0.93 2.11
CA CYS A 69 -9.49 1.51 3.43
C CYS A 69 -8.67 2.79 3.76
N ASN A 70 -8.15 3.52 2.76
CA ASN A 70 -7.35 4.74 3.00
C ASN A 70 -8.00 5.76 3.93
N ALA A 71 -9.30 6.04 3.77
CA ALA A 71 -10.01 6.98 4.65
C ALA A 71 -10.05 6.52 6.12
N LEU A 72 -10.10 5.20 6.35
CA LEU A 72 -10.11 4.61 7.70
C LEU A 72 -8.73 4.67 8.37
N LEU A 73 -7.66 4.95 7.62
CA LEU A 73 -6.30 5.06 8.14
C LEU A 73 -6.00 6.45 8.74
N GLY A 74 -6.90 7.43 8.62
CA GLY A 74 -6.71 8.80 9.12
C GLY A 74 -6.43 8.92 10.62
N GLY A 75 -6.84 7.93 11.42
CA GLY A 75 -6.57 7.87 12.86
C GLY A 75 -5.37 7.01 13.26
N CYS A 76 -4.62 6.45 12.31
CA CYS A 76 -3.50 5.55 12.63
C CYS A 76 -2.24 6.30 13.07
N SER A 77 -1.40 5.64 13.86
CA SER A 77 -0.10 6.21 14.25
C SER A 77 0.83 6.40 13.06
N ALA A 78 1.65 7.46 13.10
CA ALA A 78 2.63 7.76 12.05
C ALA A 78 3.59 6.60 11.77
N SER A 79 3.93 5.80 12.80
CA SER A 79 4.79 4.62 12.64
C SER A 79 4.15 3.51 11.78
N LEU A 80 2.84 3.39 11.80
CA LEU A 80 2.10 2.46 10.94
C LEU A 80 1.99 3.01 9.51
N LEU A 81 1.68 4.29 9.35
CA LEU A 81 1.63 4.94 8.05
C LEU A 81 3.00 4.89 7.34
N ASN A 82 4.10 5.03 8.08
CA ASN A 82 5.45 4.88 7.55
C ASN A 82 5.71 3.50 6.93
N LYS A 83 5.08 2.43 7.41
CA LYS A 83 5.21 1.09 6.80
C LYS A 83 4.60 1.05 5.39
N LEU A 84 3.45 1.71 5.22
CA LEU A 84 2.81 1.85 3.90
C LEU A 84 3.66 2.75 3.00
N GLN A 85 4.23 3.84 3.54
CA GLN A 85 5.15 4.69 2.80
C GLN A 85 6.39 3.91 2.31
N PHE A 86 6.94 3.00 3.13
CA PHE A 86 8.04 2.14 2.68
C PHE A 86 7.65 1.25 1.49
N VAL A 87 6.43 0.71 1.46
CA VAL A 87 5.93 -0.07 0.32
C VAL A 87 5.81 0.81 -0.93
N GLN A 88 5.23 2.00 -0.80
CA GLN A 88 5.12 2.95 -1.91
C GLN A 88 6.50 3.38 -2.45
N ASN A 89 7.45 3.61 -1.54
CA ASN A 89 8.83 3.93 -1.89
C ASN A 89 9.51 2.78 -2.63
N ALA A 90 9.33 1.53 -2.18
CA ALA A 90 9.84 0.36 -2.87
C ALA A 90 9.23 0.21 -4.27
N ALA A 91 7.92 0.44 -4.40
CA ALA A 91 7.22 0.41 -5.68
C ALA A 91 7.72 1.46 -6.67
N SER A 92 7.92 2.68 -6.20
CA SER A 92 8.47 3.77 -7.00
C SER A 92 9.83 3.39 -7.56
N ARG A 93 10.71 2.81 -6.72
CA ARG A 93 12.04 2.33 -7.14
C ARG A 93 11.96 1.21 -8.16
N VAL A 94 11.03 0.26 -8.00
CA VAL A 94 10.82 -0.81 -8.99
C VAL A 94 10.38 -0.22 -10.34
N ARG A 95 9.46 0.76 -10.35
CA ARG A 95 9.03 1.44 -11.58
C ARG A 95 10.21 2.15 -12.26
N THR A 96 11.01 2.91 -11.52
CA THR A 96 12.05 3.78 -12.08
C THR A 96 13.45 3.17 -12.20
N ARG A 97 13.65 1.92 -11.75
CA ARG A 97 14.96 1.21 -11.73
C ARG A 97 16.05 1.94 -10.92
N LEU A 98 15.65 2.62 -9.85
CA LEU A 98 16.59 3.37 -9.05
C LEU A 98 17.44 2.49 -8.14
N LYS A 99 18.63 3.00 -7.82
CA LYS A 99 19.52 2.41 -6.84
C LYS A 99 18.94 2.61 -5.44
N LYS A 100 19.40 1.76 -4.51
CA LYS A 100 18.95 1.74 -3.12
C LYS A 100 19.06 3.11 -2.43
N TYR A 101 20.09 3.88 -2.75
CA TYR A 101 20.44 5.13 -2.07
C TYR A 101 19.93 6.39 -2.78
N ASP A 102 19.23 6.27 -3.91
CA ASP A 102 18.71 7.43 -4.62
C ASP A 102 17.58 8.11 -3.81
N HIS A 103 17.55 9.45 -3.85
CA HIS A 103 16.61 10.29 -3.10
C HIS A 103 15.17 10.10 -3.54
N ILE A 104 14.37 9.38 -2.75
CA ILE A 104 12.98 8.98 -3.08
C ILE A 104 12.02 10.16 -3.30
N THR A 105 12.17 11.26 -2.56
CA THR A 105 11.22 12.39 -2.57
C THR A 105 11.11 13.05 -3.93
N LEU A 106 12.23 13.20 -4.64
CA LEU A 106 12.28 13.78 -5.99
C LEU A 106 11.49 12.92 -7.00
N ILE A 107 11.40 11.61 -6.76
CA ILE A 107 10.78 10.66 -7.68
C ILE A 107 9.29 10.56 -7.48
N LEU A 108 8.82 10.63 -6.23
CA LEU A 108 7.38 10.66 -5.98
C LEU A 108 6.74 11.87 -6.70
N SER A 109 7.43 13.02 -6.70
CA SER A 109 7.02 14.20 -7.46
C SER A 109 7.01 13.94 -8.98
N SER A 110 8.08 13.38 -9.54
CA SER A 110 8.16 13.10 -10.98
C SER A 110 7.17 12.02 -11.45
N LEU A 111 6.79 11.10 -10.57
CA LEU A 111 5.79 10.06 -10.82
C LEU A 111 4.35 10.52 -10.56
N GLN A 112 4.14 11.76 -10.09
CA GLN A 112 2.86 12.31 -9.64
C GLN A 112 2.20 11.46 -8.53
N TRP A 113 3.01 10.81 -7.71
CA TRP A 113 2.54 9.97 -6.61
C TRP A 113 2.54 10.75 -5.31
N LEU A 114 1.35 10.99 -4.76
CA LEU A 114 1.18 11.58 -3.43
C LEU A 114 1.70 10.62 -2.35
N PRO A 115 2.47 11.09 -1.35
CA PRO A 115 2.81 10.30 -0.18
C PRO A 115 1.56 9.82 0.58
N VAL A 116 1.67 8.73 1.33
CA VAL A 116 0.52 8.01 1.91
C VAL A 116 -0.34 8.91 2.80
N ASN A 117 0.27 9.77 3.62
CA ASN A 117 -0.46 10.72 4.47
C ASN A 117 -1.33 11.66 3.63
N PHE A 118 -0.78 12.28 2.59
CA PHE A 118 -1.52 13.18 1.72
C PHE A 118 -2.64 12.47 0.94
N ARG A 119 -2.45 11.19 0.60
CA ARG A 119 -3.53 10.40 -0.03
C ARG A 119 -4.71 10.20 0.94
N ILE A 120 -4.42 9.95 2.22
CA ILE A 120 -5.44 9.79 3.25
C ILE A 120 -6.19 11.11 3.44
N ASP A 121 -5.46 12.22 3.60
CA ASP A 121 -6.05 13.55 3.78
C ASP A 121 -6.92 13.94 2.58
N TYR A 122 -6.42 13.78 1.36
CA TYR A 122 -7.18 14.03 0.14
C TYR A 122 -8.46 13.19 0.08
N LYS A 123 -8.39 11.91 0.48
CA LYS A 123 -9.55 11.02 0.47
C LYS A 123 -10.57 11.40 1.55
N LEU A 124 -10.13 11.83 2.73
CA LEU A 124 -11.00 12.33 3.79
C LEU A 124 -11.73 13.60 3.35
N LEU A 125 -11.01 14.57 2.78
CA LEU A 125 -11.57 15.81 2.25
C LEU A 125 -12.57 15.58 1.10
N LEU A 126 -12.42 14.51 0.33
CA LEU A 126 -13.36 14.16 -0.73
C LEU A 126 -14.64 13.51 -0.20
N LEU A 127 -14.59 12.87 0.97
CA LEU A 127 -15.69 12.12 1.56
C LEU A 127 -16.50 12.93 2.58
N THR A 128 -16.02 14.12 2.94
CA THR A 128 -16.64 15.04 3.91
C THR A 128 -17.15 16.26 3.18
#